data_AF-A0A7X9J1D5-F1
#
_entry.id   AF-A0A7X9J1D5-F1
#
_cell.length_a   1.000
_cell.length_b   1.000
_cell.length_c   1.000
_cell.angle_alpha   90.00
_cell.angle_beta   90.00
_cell.angle_gamma   90.00
#
_symmetry.space_group_name_H-M   'P 1'
#
loop_
_entity.id
_entity.type
_entity.pdbx_description
1 polymer ?
#
loop_
_entity_poly.entity_id
_entity_poly.type
_entity_poly.pdbx_seq_one_letter_code
_entity_poly.pdbx_strand_id
1 'polypeptide(L)'
;MAALAKTRIQYRPDSAQVYSDDGFMTLGEVVRRVSGKPLNEYVKEKVFAPLAMKDTGFLPGPEQKKRSAATEKRYGRWLVGEVHDPQAWIAGGVAGHAGLFSTADDLARFCRMLLNEGTLDGVRILGPATVRAITNPATPEGLQVRGLGWEINTRWAHRGDLFAAGSFGHTGWTGTSVWVDKPTKTYVIVLGNRTHPDGRGSLNDIQNLAATLAASAINDIPAYATTAEYAPYPNNRTEVTPITAPAPEYANVLNGIDVLEAEKFAALKGRKIGLITNSTGINRARKSTVDIFFDQHKAKTFSLIALFGPEHGIRGDKDELIKDEVDTATGLPVYSLYDYTRRIFKPTPAMLKGVDTIVFDVQDIGVRYYTYITTLAYAMEAAKENGIKIVVLDRPNPINGVTVDGPNLDITIRHFAGYYPIPLRHGMTVGELARLFNTEFKIGADLDVIACKGWRRAMWFDQTGLPWVNPSPNIRNLTEATLYAGIGVLEATTLSVGRGTDRPFAVFGAPFINDVALSEELNRRKLPGLSFVPVRFTPVSREHRGTECNGVAVQLLDRDAFQGTRTAVEIMDVLRRMYGNDLVKVQGTKGMYGRKEIPDAIIAGEPVEKIVATWQEDVAGFKRTRAKYLLYD
;
A
#
# COMPACT_ATOMS: atom_id res chain seq x y z
N MET A 1 9.02 43.90 5.60
CA MET A 1 9.78 44.09 6.86
C MET A 1 8.96 44.70 7.99
N ALA A 2 8.27 45.82 7.82
CA ALA A 2 7.48 46.42 8.90
C ALA A 2 6.32 45.53 9.41
N ALA A 3 5.71 44.72 8.53
CA ALA A 3 4.71 43.72 8.91
C ALA A 3 5.33 42.55 9.70
N LEU A 4 6.45 42.00 9.21
CA LEU A 4 7.22 40.93 9.86
C LEU A 4 7.67 41.31 11.28
N ALA A 5 8.10 42.56 11.48
CA ALA A 5 8.49 43.07 12.80
C ALA A 5 7.33 43.16 13.81
N LYS A 6 6.08 43.08 13.35
CA LYS A 6 4.88 43.07 14.19
C LYS A 6 4.36 41.66 14.47
N THR A 7 4.91 40.64 13.82
CA THR A 7 4.54 39.24 14.07
C THR A 7 4.97 38.86 15.49
N ARG A 8 4.06 38.22 16.25
CA ARG A 8 4.35 37.70 17.58
C ARG A 8 4.77 36.24 17.49
N ILE A 9 5.79 35.86 18.26
CA ILE A 9 6.14 34.45 18.44
C ILE A 9 4.95 33.72 19.06
N GLN A 10 4.56 32.59 18.45
CA GLN A 10 3.42 31.80 18.92
C GLN A 10 3.79 30.89 20.08
N TYR A 11 5.07 30.50 20.15
CA TYR A 11 5.63 29.62 21.16
C TYR A 11 6.91 30.26 21.71
N ARG A 12 7.34 29.80 22.89
CA ARG A 12 8.67 30.16 23.38
C ARG A 12 9.72 29.57 22.42
N PRO A 13 10.86 30.25 22.22
CA PRO A 13 12.00 29.64 21.54
C PRO A 13 12.29 28.26 22.12
N ASP A 14 12.65 27.31 21.26
CA ASP A 14 12.99 25.93 21.60
C ASP A 14 11.85 25.07 22.19
N SER A 15 10.64 25.62 22.37
CA SER A 15 9.52 24.87 22.96
C SER A 15 8.57 24.22 21.94
N ALA A 16 8.65 24.61 20.67
CA ALA A 16 7.81 24.06 19.61
C ALA A 16 8.45 24.27 18.23
N GLN A 17 8.04 23.43 17.27
CA GLN A 17 8.46 23.52 15.88
C GLN A 17 7.26 23.82 14.99
N VAL A 18 7.33 24.96 14.30
CA VAL A 18 6.30 25.42 13.36
C VAL A 18 6.97 25.82 12.07
N TYR A 19 6.47 25.29 10.95
CA TYR A 19 6.94 25.72 9.63
C TYR A 19 6.48 27.16 9.37
N SER A 20 7.40 28.04 8.97
CA SER A 20 7.12 29.46 8.79
C SER A 20 8.10 30.12 7.82
N ASP A 21 7.55 30.93 6.91
CA ASP A 21 8.31 31.75 5.95
C ASP A 21 9.09 32.87 6.66
N ASP A 22 8.52 33.41 7.74
CA ASP A 22 8.99 34.57 8.49
C ASP A 22 10.45 34.44 8.95
N GLY A 23 10.87 33.22 9.33
CA GLY A 23 12.23 32.94 9.78
C GLY A 23 13.26 33.16 8.68
N PHE A 24 13.03 32.59 7.49
CA PHE A 24 13.94 32.74 6.37
C PHE A 24 13.88 34.12 5.72
N MET A 25 12.71 34.77 5.73
CA MET A 25 12.61 36.19 5.36
C MET A 25 13.44 37.08 6.28
N THR A 26 13.41 36.82 7.59
CA THR A 26 14.24 37.53 8.58
C THR A 26 15.72 37.27 8.34
N LEU A 27 16.12 36.03 8.06
CA LEU A 27 17.50 35.68 7.76
C LEU A 27 18.02 36.40 6.51
N GLY A 28 17.19 36.51 5.46
CA GLY A 28 17.52 37.29 4.26
C GLY A 28 17.79 38.77 4.57
N GLU A 29 17.01 39.38 5.46
CA GLU A 29 17.25 40.74 5.93
C GLU A 29 18.54 40.86 6.77
N VAL A 30 18.83 39.87 7.62
CA VAL A 30 20.09 39.83 8.39
C VAL A 30 21.28 39.81 7.44
N VAL A 31 21.26 38.95 6.41
CA VAL A 31 22.29 38.92 5.38
C VAL A 31 22.44 40.30 4.72
N ARG A 32 21.34 40.96 4.36
CA ARG A 32 21.38 42.28 3.74
C ARG A 32 22.02 43.34 4.63
N ARG A 33 21.65 43.38 5.92
CA ARG A 33 22.18 44.36 6.88
C ARG A 33 23.65 44.14 7.19
N VAL A 34 24.06 42.88 7.36
CA VAL A 34 25.43 42.52 7.73
C VAL A 34 26.38 42.65 6.54
N SER A 35 25.95 42.24 5.35
CA SER A 35 26.80 42.28 4.15
C SER A 35 26.75 43.60 3.38
N GLY A 36 25.73 44.44 3.62
CA GLY A 36 25.42 45.62 2.83
C GLY A 36 24.87 45.31 1.43
N LYS A 37 24.62 44.05 1.07
CA LYS A 37 24.20 43.62 -0.26
C LYS A 37 22.79 43.01 -0.26
N PRO A 38 21.97 43.23 -1.30
CA PRO A 38 20.74 42.48 -1.50
C PRO A 38 20.99 40.96 -1.52
N LEU A 39 20.03 40.18 -1.03
CA LEU A 39 20.18 38.73 -0.88
C LEU A 39 20.59 38.06 -2.20
N ASN A 40 19.93 38.40 -3.31
CA ASN A 40 20.19 37.86 -4.64
C ASN A 40 21.62 38.14 -5.13
N GLU A 41 22.19 39.30 -4.83
CA GLU A 41 23.58 39.63 -5.17
C GLU A 41 24.55 38.88 -4.27
N TYR A 42 24.26 38.84 -2.96
CA TYR A 42 25.10 38.17 -1.98
C TYR A 42 25.24 36.68 -2.30
N VAL A 43 24.14 35.95 -2.51
CA VAL A 43 24.21 34.50 -2.80
C VAL A 43 24.81 34.22 -4.18
N LYS A 44 24.62 35.12 -5.15
CA LYS A 44 25.26 35.00 -6.46
C LYS A 44 26.77 35.09 -6.34
N GLU A 45 27.29 36.07 -5.60
CA GLU A 45 28.73 36.27 -5.41
C GLU A 45 29.36 35.21 -4.51
N LYS A 46 28.70 34.85 -3.41
CA LYS A 46 29.30 34.00 -2.36
C LYS A 46 29.05 32.51 -2.55
N VAL A 47 28.03 32.13 -3.32
CA VAL A 47 27.63 30.72 -3.48
C VAL A 47 27.55 30.32 -4.94
N PHE A 48 26.70 30.97 -5.75
CA PHE A 48 26.38 30.47 -7.08
C PHE A 48 27.54 30.63 -8.07
N ALA A 49 28.15 31.82 -8.16
CA ALA A 49 29.26 32.05 -9.08
C ALA A 49 30.51 31.22 -8.72
N PRO A 50 30.95 31.13 -7.44
CA PRO A 50 32.08 30.28 -7.07
C PRO A 50 31.80 28.79 -7.29
N LEU A 51 30.54 28.35 -7.15
CA LEU A 51 30.14 26.99 -7.51
C LEU A 51 29.83 26.81 -8.99
N ALA A 52 30.01 27.82 -9.85
CA ALA A 52 29.63 27.78 -11.26
C ALA A 52 28.19 27.30 -11.53
N MET A 53 27.26 27.67 -10.64
CA MET A 53 25.81 27.46 -10.81
C MET A 53 25.25 28.59 -11.69
N LYS A 54 25.22 28.37 -13.01
CA LYS A 54 25.00 29.43 -14.01
C LYS A 54 23.53 29.79 -14.23
N ASP A 55 22.65 28.85 -13.92
CA ASP A 55 21.20 28.94 -14.09
C ASP A 55 20.45 29.00 -12.75
N THR A 56 21.17 29.15 -11.63
CA THR A 56 20.58 29.43 -10.32
C THR A 56 20.53 30.93 -10.05
N GLY A 57 19.35 31.44 -9.70
CA GLY A 57 19.21 32.83 -9.28
C GLY A 57 17.78 33.26 -8.99
N PHE A 58 17.66 34.45 -8.41
CA PHE A 58 16.40 35.18 -8.33
C PHE A 58 16.20 36.01 -9.60
N LEU A 59 14.96 36.35 -9.91
CA LEU A 59 14.60 37.21 -11.05
C LEU A 59 15.21 36.73 -12.38
N PRO A 60 14.79 35.56 -12.91
CA PRO A 60 15.33 35.00 -14.14
C PRO A 60 15.35 36.00 -15.31
N GLY A 61 16.47 36.05 -16.04
CA GLY A 61 16.60 36.87 -17.25
C GLY A 61 15.80 36.33 -18.43
N PRO A 62 15.70 37.06 -19.56
CA PRO A 62 14.88 36.66 -20.71
C PRO A 62 15.13 35.24 -21.22
N GLU A 63 16.39 34.81 -21.34
CA GLU A 63 16.73 33.46 -21.81
C GLU A 63 16.38 32.37 -20.79
N GLN A 64 16.49 32.67 -19.49
CA GLN A 64 16.11 31.74 -18.43
C GLN A 64 14.59 31.60 -18.34
N LYS A 65 13.84 32.71 -18.55
CA LYS A 65 12.38 32.67 -18.62
C LYS A 65 11.88 31.75 -19.74
N LYS A 66 12.49 31.79 -20.93
CA LYS A 66 12.13 30.90 -22.06
C LYS A 66 12.20 29.41 -21.72
N ARG A 67 13.05 29.02 -20.78
CA ARG A 67 13.29 27.62 -20.37
C ARG A 67 12.67 27.28 -19.01
N SER A 68 11.99 28.24 -18.37
CA SER A 68 11.37 28.03 -17.07
C SER A 68 10.03 27.31 -17.23
N ALA A 69 9.75 26.36 -16.35
CA ALA A 69 8.43 25.73 -16.31
C ALA A 69 7.35 26.75 -15.90
N ALA A 70 6.19 26.69 -16.55
CA ALA A 70 5.03 27.50 -16.18
C ALA A 70 4.48 27.03 -14.83
N THR A 71 4.20 27.95 -13.91
CA THR A 71 3.62 27.63 -12.59
C THR A 71 2.10 27.83 -12.62
N GLU A 72 1.59 28.81 -11.87
CA GLU A 72 0.16 29.14 -11.80
C GLU A 72 -0.25 30.22 -12.80
N LYS A 73 -1.56 30.32 -13.04
CA LYS A 73 -2.15 31.39 -13.86
C LYS A 73 -2.51 32.57 -12.96
N ARG A 74 -1.96 33.75 -13.24
CA ARG A 74 -2.30 35.00 -12.54
C ARG A 74 -2.61 36.08 -13.57
N TYR A 75 -3.68 36.84 -13.37
CA TYR A 75 -4.14 37.90 -14.30
C TYR A 75 -4.30 37.42 -15.76
N GLY A 76 -4.84 36.22 -15.96
CA GLY A 76 -5.09 35.71 -17.30
C GLY A 76 -3.87 35.10 -18.03
N ARG A 77 -2.66 35.17 -17.44
CA ARG A 77 -1.43 34.60 -18.03
C ARG A 77 -0.75 33.59 -17.11
N TRP A 78 -0.02 32.66 -17.68
CA TRP A 78 0.86 31.77 -16.92
C TRP A 78 2.08 32.54 -16.42
N LEU A 79 2.46 32.31 -15.18
CA LEU A 79 3.73 32.78 -14.64
C LEU A 79 4.86 31.87 -15.13
N VAL A 80 5.81 32.43 -15.86
CA VAL A 80 6.94 31.71 -16.48
C VAL A 80 8.23 32.45 -16.14
N GLY A 81 9.09 31.80 -15.34
CA GLY A 81 10.30 32.43 -14.82
C GLY A 81 10.01 33.65 -13.94
N GLU A 82 8.90 33.58 -13.21
CA GLU A 82 8.42 34.58 -12.26
C GLU A 82 7.95 33.87 -11.00
N VAL A 83 8.26 34.41 -9.83
CA VAL A 83 7.92 33.76 -8.56
C VAL A 83 6.39 33.69 -8.39
N HIS A 84 5.88 32.51 -8.05
CA HIS A 84 4.44 32.35 -7.77
C HIS A 84 4.11 32.69 -6.30
N ASP A 85 5.05 32.44 -5.38
CA ASP A 85 4.87 32.69 -3.95
C ASP A 85 4.42 34.15 -3.70
N PRO A 86 3.25 34.37 -3.08
CA PRO A 86 2.71 35.72 -2.92
C PRO A 86 3.61 36.64 -2.10
N GLN A 87 4.27 36.13 -1.05
CA GLN A 87 5.10 36.94 -0.17
C GLN A 87 6.39 37.38 -0.87
N ALA A 88 7.05 36.46 -1.57
CA ALA A 88 8.23 36.75 -2.38
C ALA A 88 7.89 37.67 -3.56
N TRP A 89 6.73 37.50 -4.20
CA TRP A 89 6.25 38.41 -5.24
C TRP A 89 6.12 39.84 -4.72
N ILE A 90 5.46 40.03 -3.57
CA ILE A 90 5.31 41.34 -2.92
C ILE A 90 6.67 41.93 -2.53
N ALA A 91 7.64 41.09 -2.15
CA ALA A 91 9.02 41.49 -1.86
C ALA A 91 9.88 41.80 -3.11
N GLY A 92 9.28 41.88 -4.30
CA GLY A 92 10.00 42.17 -5.54
C GLY A 92 10.75 40.97 -6.10
N GLY A 93 10.35 39.75 -5.74
CA GLY A 93 10.88 38.49 -6.26
C GLY A 93 12.12 37.95 -5.57
N VAL A 94 12.63 38.65 -4.54
CA VAL A 94 13.81 38.25 -3.77
C VAL A 94 13.41 38.10 -2.30
N ALA A 95 13.27 36.86 -1.83
CA ALA A 95 12.97 36.56 -0.44
C ALA A 95 13.79 35.35 0.04
N GLY A 96 14.04 35.28 1.36
CA GLY A 96 14.86 34.20 1.92
C GLY A 96 14.16 32.83 1.93
N HIS A 97 12.83 32.79 1.91
CA HIS A 97 12.04 31.55 1.98
C HIS A 97 11.64 31.01 0.59
N ALA A 98 11.58 31.86 -0.44
CA ALA A 98 11.08 31.50 -1.77
C ALA A 98 11.63 32.44 -2.87
N GLY A 99 11.39 32.08 -4.15
CA GLY A 99 11.69 32.93 -5.32
C GLY A 99 12.97 32.60 -6.08
N LEU A 100 13.70 31.58 -5.63
CA LEU A 100 14.89 31.09 -6.33
C LEU A 100 14.50 30.11 -7.45
N PHE A 101 15.11 30.29 -8.61
CA PHE A 101 15.03 29.37 -9.76
C PHE A 101 16.37 28.65 -9.92
N SER A 102 16.33 27.41 -10.40
CA SER A 102 17.54 26.60 -10.62
C SER A 102 17.27 25.45 -11.59
N THR A 103 18.34 24.80 -12.04
CA THR A 103 18.32 23.52 -12.75
C THR A 103 18.76 22.39 -11.82
N ALA A 104 18.50 21.14 -12.24
CA ALA A 104 19.00 19.96 -11.54
C ALA A 104 20.54 19.90 -11.59
N ASP A 105 21.15 20.30 -12.70
CA ASP A 105 22.61 20.33 -12.87
C ASP A 105 23.30 21.29 -11.89
N ASP A 106 22.72 22.48 -11.67
CA ASP A 106 23.26 23.43 -10.71
C ASP A 106 23.04 22.98 -9.27
N LEU A 107 21.85 22.44 -8.94
CA LEU A 107 21.60 21.88 -7.62
C LEU A 107 22.49 20.67 -7.32
N ALA A 108 22.86 19.88 -8.34
CA ALA A 108 23.83 18.80 -8.21
C ALA A 108 25.23 19.32 -7.83
N ARG A 109 25.64 20.50 -8.31
CA ARG A 109 26.87 21.18 -7.86
C ARG A 109 26.77 21.56 -6.38
N PHE A 110 25.65 22.13 -5.96
CA PHE A 110 25.41 22.46 -4.56
C PHE A 110 25.42 21.22 -3.64
N CYS A 111 24.76 20.12 -4.04
CA CYS A 111 24.74 18.87 -3.27
C CYS A 111 26.16 18.26 -3.14
N ARG A 112 26.93 18.25 -4.23
CA ARG A 112 28.33 17.76 -4.21
C ARG A 112 29.22 18.63 -3.33
N MET A 113 29.02 19.95 -3.29
CA MET A 113 29.72 20.83 -2.36
C MET A 113 29.45 20.45 -0.89
N LEU A 114 28.20 20.13 -0.54
CA LEU A 114 27.83 19.68 0.80
C LEU A 114 28.41 18.30 1.14
N LEU A 115 28.37 17.36 0.19
CA LEU A 115 28.97 16.03 0.36
C LEU A 115 30.50 16.08 0.52
N ASN A 116 31.15 17.05 -0.10
CA ASN A 116 32.59 17.29 -0.03
C ASN A 116 32.95 18.36 1.02
N GLU A 117 32.21 18.38 2.13
CA GLU A 117 32.50 19.19 3.33
C GLU A 117 32.75 20.68 3.05
N GLY A 118 32.00 21.24 2.11
CA GLY A 118 31.99 22.65 1.80
C GLY A 118 32.85 23.05 0.61
N THR A 119 33.36 22.08 -0.16
CA THR A 119 34.25 22.32 -1.31
C THR A 119 33.76 21.67 -2.59
N LEU A 120 34.01 22.30 -3.74
CA LEU A 120 33.82 21.69 -5.06
C LEU A 120 34.79 22.34 -6.05
N ASP A 121 35.37 21.56 -6.96
CA ASP A 121 36.26 22.04 -8.03
C ASP A 121 37.40 22.96 -7.53
N GLY A 122 37.95 22.68 -6.34
CA GLY A 122 39.03 23.46 -5.72
C GLY A 122 38.59 24.74 -5.00
N VAL A 123 37.27 25.04 -4.97
CA VAL A 123 36.70 26.22 -4.32
C VAL A 123 36.03 25.84 -3.01
N ARG A 124 36.30 26.59 -1.93
CA ARG A 124 35.64 26.44 -0.63
C ARG A 124 34.53 27.48 -0.45
N ILE A 125 33.31 27.00 -0.19
CA ILE A 125 32.14 27.83 0.13
C ILE A 125 31.89 27.85 1.64
N LEU A 126 31.97 26.68 2.27
CA LEU A 126 31.73 26.49 3.71
C LEU A 126 32.90 25.74 4.36
N GLY A 127 33.12 25.97 5.65
CA GLY A 127 34.03 25.12 6.43
C GLY A 127 33.40 23.76 6.74
N PRO A 128 34.17 22.69 6.96
CA PRO A 128 33.62 21.37 7.30
C PRO A 128 32.76 21.40 8.57
N ALA A 129 33.17 22.19 9.57
CA ALA A 129 32.39 22.41 10.79
C ALA A 129 31.04 23.08 10.52
N THR A 130 30.99 24.03 9.59
CA THR A 130 29.74 24.69 9.17
C THR A 130 28.84 23.71 8.44
N VAL A 131 29.39 22.90 7.53
CA VAL A 131 28.62 21.86 6.85
C VAL A 131 28.04 20.88 7.86
N ARG A 132 28.82 20.39 8.82
CA ARG A 132 28.30 19.54 9.91
C ARG A 132 27.20 20.24 10.69
N ALA A 133 27.39 21.50 11.08
CA ALA A 133 26.39 22.25 11.84
C ALA A 133 25.05 22.40 11.12
N ILE A 134 25.04 22.64 9.80
CA ILE A 134 23.79 22.82 9.06
C ILE A 134 23.09 21.49 8.73
N THR A 135 23.85 20.39 8.62
CA THR A 135 23.36 19.09 8.14
C THR A 135 23.19 18.04 9.25
N ASN A 136 23.59 18.36 10.49
CA ASN A 136 23.33 17.53 11.67
C ASN A 136 22.15 18.10 12.47
N PRO A 137 21.52 17.31 13.36
CA PRO A 137 20.45 17.79 14.20
C PRO A 137 20.82 19.02 15.02
N ALA A 138 19.95 20.01 14.95
CA ALA A 138 20.01 21.26 15.69
C ALA A 138 18.71 21.53 16.48
N THR A 139 17.75 20.59 16.47
CA THR A 139 16.49 20.71 17.22
C THR A 139 16.65 20.19 18.67
N PRO A 140 16.00 20.81 19.66
CA PRO A 140 15.85 20.25 21.01
C PRO A 140 15.26 18.83 21.04
N GLU A 141 15.61 18.09 22.09
CA GLU A 141 15.07 16.75 22.34
C GLU A 141 13.55 16.76 22.50
N GLY A 142 12.87 15.73 21.98
CA GLY A 142 11.42 15.61 22.01
C GLY A 142 10.67 16.30 20.85
N LEU A 143 11.36 17.06 20.00
CA LEU A 143 10.81 17.66 18.78
C LEU A 143 11.29 16.91 17.52
N GLN A 144 10.71 17.25 16.35
CA GLN A 144 11.11 16.58 15.10
C GLN A 144 12.52 17.01 14.69
N VAL A 145 13.29 16.07 14.15
CA VAL A 145 14.71 16.29 13.94
C VAL A 145 14.94 17.11 12.66
N ARG A 146 15.54 18.30 12.81
CA ARG A 146 15.96 19.18 11.71
C ARG A 146 17.40 19.64 11.95
N GLY A 147 18.09 19.97 10.87
CA GLY A 147 19.31 20.76 10.90
C GLY A 147 19.01 22.26 10.78
N LEU A 148 20.05 23.06 10.58
CA LEU A 148 19.88 24.50 10.32
C LEU A 148 19.39 24.70 8.88
N GLY A 149 18.06 24.67 8.72
CA GLY A 149 17.34 24.83 7.46
C GLY A 149 16.97 23.54 6.75
N TRP A 150 17.60 22.42 7.09
CA TRP A 150 17.31 21.11 6.51
C TRP A 150 16.34 20.29 7.34
N GLU A 151 15.48 19.53 6.68
CA GLU A 151 14.77 18.40 7.30
C GLU A 151 15.76 17.25 7.47
N ILE A 152 15.66 16.52 8.58
CA ILE A 152 16.46 15.30 8.80
C ILE A 152 15.49 14.14 9.05
N ASN A 153 14.81 14.11 10.19
CA ASN A 153 13.85 13.07 10.54
C ASN A 153 12.54 13.69 11.03
N THR A 154 11.75 14.18 10.09
CA THR A 154 10.43 14.78 10.32
C THR A 154 9.33 13.87 9.75
N ARG A 155 8.08 14.08 10.17
CA ARG A 155 6.93 13.36 9.60
C ARG A 155 6.63 13.69 8.13
N TRP A 156 7.30 14.69 7.58
CA TRP A 156 7.16 15.15 6.19
C TRP A 156 8.44 14.93 5.37
N ALA A 157 9.38 14.15 5.91
CA ALA A 157 10.63 13.85 5.24
C ALA A 157 10.37 12.93 4.03
N HIS A 158 10.35 13.51 2.82
CA HIS A 158 10.17 12.79 1.57
C HIS A 158 11.47 12.15 1.04
N ARG A 159 12.19 11.43 1.92
CA ARG A 159 13.50 10.83 1.62
C ARG A 159 13.43 9.38 1.11
N GLY A 160 12.22 8.88 0.84
CA GLY A 160 12.01 7.47 0.52
C GLY A 160 12.25 6.56 1.73
N ASP A 161 12.22 5.26 1.47
CA ASP A 161 12.26 4.21 2.50
C ASP A 161 13.68 3.79 2.88
N LEU A 162 14.66 4.14 2.05
CA LEU A 162 16.03 3.58 2.10
C LEU A 162 17.11 4.59 2.44
N PHE A 163 16.90 5.90 2.26
CA PHE A 163 17.86 6.87 2.80
C PHE A 163 17.82 6.89 4.33
N ALA A 164 18.99 6.94 4.94
CA ALA A 164 19.17 6.79 6.37
C ALA A 164 18.45 7.90 7.16
N ALA A 165 18.17 7.61 8.44
CA ALA A 165 17.53 8.57 9.36
C ALA A 165 18.28 9.90 9.50
N GLY A 166 19.60 9.89 9.26
CA GLY A 166 20.50 11.05 9.27
C GLY A 166 20.75 11.70 7.90
N SER A 167 20.11 11.23 6.82
CA SER A 167 20.06 11.96 5.56
C SER A 167 19.28 13.26 5.74
N PHE A 168 19.58 14.27 4.93
CA PHE A 168 19.01 15.59 5.08
C PHE A 168 18.51 16.13 3.75
N GLY A 169 17.47 16.95 3.80
CA GLY A 169 16.79 17.42 2.59
C GLY A 169 15.65 18.38 2.86
N HIS A 170 14.98 18.82 1.81
CA HIS A 170 13.81 19.69 1.91
C HIS A 170 12.94 19.61 0.65
N THR A 171 11.66 19.91 0.80
CA THR A 171 10.71 20.01 -0.32
C THR A 171 10.34 21.46 -0.62
N GLY A 172 9.92 21.74 -1.85
CA GLY A 172 9.37 23.03 -2.26
C GLY A 172 7.90 22.93 -2.60
N TRP A 173 7.16 24.03 -2.42
CA TRP A 173 5.71 24.09 -2.66
C TRP A 173 5.31 23.60 -4.06
N THR A 174 6.10 23.91 -5.09
CA THR A 174 5.85 23.46 -6.47
C THR A 174 6.04 21.95 -6.64
N GLY A 175 6.41 21.21 -5.60
CA GLY A 175 6.67 19.78 -5.65
C GLY A 175 8.11 19.46 -6.05
N THR A 176 9.04 20.37 -5.79
CA THR A 176 10.47 20.12 -5.88
C THR A 176 10.98 19.42 -4.61
N SER A 177 12.07 18.67 -4.70
CA SER A 177 12.77 18.13 -3.54
C SER A 177 14.27 17.97 -3.79
N VAL A 178 15.04 18.06 -2.70
CA VAL A 178 16.45 17.68 -2.65
C VAL A 178 16.67 16.84 -1.40
N TRP A 179 17.33 15.70 -1.55
CA TRP A 179 17.78 14.85 -0.44
C TRP A 179 19.22 14.42 -0.64
N VAL A 180 20.01 14.45 0.43
CA VAL A 180 21.44 14.14 0.43
C VAL A 180 21.74 13.14 1.55
N ASP A 181 22.41 12.06 1.18
CA ASP A 181 22.89 11.03 2.10
C ASP A 181 24.42 11.04 2.12
N LYS A 182 25.00 11.52 3.23
CA LYS A 182 26.46 11.63 3.37
C LYS A 182 27.16 10.27 3.39
N PRO A 183 26.66 9.24 4.12
CA PRO A 183 27.33 7.96 4.20
C PRO A 183 27.56 7.32 2.83
N THR A 184 26.54 7.31 1.98
CA THR A 184 26.61 6.77 0.62
C THR A 184 27.11 7.77 -0.43
N LYS A 185 27.38 9.02 -0.04
CA LYS A 185 27.73 10.14 -0.93
C LYS A 185 26.77 10.31 -2.10
N THR A 186 25.48 10.08 -1.85
CA THR A 186 24.43 10.15 -2.87
C THR A 186 23.49 11.32 -2.60
N TYR A 187 22.86 11.82 -3.66
CA TYR A 187 21.80 12.80 -3.56
C TYR A 187 20.75 12.58 -4.64
N VAL A 188 19.53 13.05 -4.37
CA VAL A 188 18.40 13.01 -5.31
C VAL A 188 17.81 14.40 -5.40
N ILE A 189 17.54 14.82 -6.64
CA ILE A 189 16.92 16.10 -6.96
C ILE A 189 15.70 15.80 -7.83
N VAL A 190 14.52 16.20 -7.37
CA VAL A 190 13.28 16.12 -8.15
C VAL A 190 12.79 17.54 -8.38
N LEU A 191 12.72 17.98 -9.64
CA LEU A 191 12.19 19.30 -9.99
C LEU A 191 10.80 19.17 -10.60
N GLY A 192 9.79 19.12 -9.74
CA GLY A 192 8.39 19.04 -10.09
C GLY A 192 7.67 20.38 -10.16
N ASN A 193 6.47 20.36 -10.75
CA ASN A 193 5.59 21.53 -10.79
C ASN A 193 4.10 21.16 -10.65
N ARG A 194 3.68 20.85 -9.41
CA ARG A 194 2.28 20.60 -9.08
C ARG A 194 1.39 21.84 -9.09
N THR A 195 1.97 23.04 -9.27
CA THR A 195 1.17 24.26 -9.38
C THR A 195 0.52 24.42 -10.75
N HIS A 196 0.99 23.64 -11.73
CA HIS A 196 0.48 23.64 -13.09
C HIS A 196 -0.36 22.39 -13.40
N PRO A 197 -1.51 22.52 -14.07
CA PRO A 197 -2.15 23.77 -14.48
C PRO A 197 -3.03 24.40 -13.38
N ASP A 198 -3.52 23.63 -12.41
CA ASP A 198 -4.62 24.05 -11.53
C ASP A 198 -4.28 24.03 -10.04
N GLY A 199 -3.01 23.80 -9.70
CA GLY A 199 -2.55 23.74 -8.31
C GLY A 199 -2.93 22.46 -7.57
N ARG A 200 -3.56 21.49 -8.25
CA ARG A 200 -4.02 20.22 -7.64
C ARG A 200 -2.96 19.13 -7.79
N GLY A 201 -3.09 18.10 -6.95
CA GLY A 201 -2.20 16.94 -6.93
C GLY A 201 -0.99 17.09 -6.00
N SER A 202 -0.27 15.99 -5.84
CA SER A 202 0.91 15.89 -4.98
C SER A 202 2.02 15.17 -5.73
N LEU A 203 3.27 15.58 -5.51
CA LEU A 203 4.45 14.89 -6.04
C LEU A 203 5.19 14.11 -4.94
N ASN A 204 4.63 14.03 -3.73
CA ASN A 204 5.26 13.39 -2.58
C ASN A 204 5.62 11.92 -2.86
N ASP A 205 4.74 11.18 -3.53
CA ASP A 205 4.99 9.76 -3.86
C ASP A 205 6.11 9.62 -4.89
N ILE A 206 6.17 10.53 -5.87
CA ILE A 206 7.24 10.55 -6.88
C ILE A 206 8.57 10.92 -6.23
N GLN A 207 8.57 11.87 -5.29
CA GLN A 207 9.76 12.25 -4.53
C GLN A 207 10.28 11.09 -3.68
N ASN A 208 9.39 10.41 -2.97
CA ASN A 208 9.73 9.23 -2.17
C ASN A 208 10.22 8.07 -3.04
N LEU A 209 9.53 7.77 -4.13
CA LEU A 209 9.92 6.72 -5.05
C LEU A 209 11.29 7.01 -5.68
N ALA A 210 11.53 8.24 -6.13
CA ALA A 210 12.83 8.63 -6.69
C ALA A 210 13.97 8.48 -5.66
N ALA A 211 13.74 8.86 -4.41
CA ALA A 211 14.70 8.68 -3.33
C ALA A 211 14.95 7.20 -3.01
N THR A 212 13.89 6.39 -2.90
CA THR A 212 13.98 4.94 -2.70
C THR A 212 14.74 4.26 -3.84
N LEU A 213 14.45 4.60 -5.10
CA LEU A 213 15.11 4.01 -6.28
C LEU A 213 16.59 4.41 -6.38
N ALA A 214 16.93 5.66 -6.06
CA ALA A 214 18.33 6.09 -6.06
C ALA A 214 19.12 5.40 -4.95
N ALA A 215 18.54 5.28 -3.77
CA ALA A 215 19.14 4.58 -2.64
C ALA A 215 19.32 3.07 -2.93
N SER A 216 18.33 2.42 -3.55
CA SER A 216 18.41 1.00 -3.88
C SER A 216 19.43 0.67 -4.97
N ALA A 217 19.82 1.65 -5.79
CA ALA A 217 20.84 1.48 -6.81
C ALA A 217 22.28 1.47 -6.26
N ILE A 218 22.47 1.80 -4.97
CA ILE A 218 23.79 1.86 -4.32
C ILE A 218 24.09 0.50 -3.70
N ASN A 219 24.96 -0.27 -4.35
CA ASN A 219 25.33 -1.62 -3.88
C ASN A 219 26.61 -1.65 -3.03
N ASP A 220 27.38 -0.55 -3.01
CA ASP A 220 28.68 -0.46 -2.33
C ASP A 220 28.63 0.63 -1.25
N ILE A 221 28.23 0.27 -0.03
CA ILE A 221 28.23 1.20 1.12
C ILE A 221 29.64 1.20 1.75
N PRO A 222 30.34 2.35 1.83
CA PRO A 222 31.66 2.41 2.45
C PRO A 222 31.63 2.04 3.94
N ALA A 223 32.62 1.29 4.42
CA ALA A 223 32.68 0.79 5.81
C ALA A 223 32.57 1.90 6.90
N TYR A 224 32.99 3.13 6.60
CA TYR A 224 32.89 4.27 7.54
C TYR A 224 31.44 4.75 7.78
N ALA A 225 30.48 4.33 6.95
CA ALA A 225 29.04 4.60 7.10
C ALA A 225 28.45 3.97 8.38
N THR A 226 29.18 3.08 9.04
CA THR A 226 28.79 2.38 10.28
C THR A 226 29.33 3.03 11.56
N THR A 227 30.07 4.14 11.45
CA THR A 227 30.66 4.83 12.60
C THR A 227 29.60 5.59 13.41
N ALA A 228 29.84 5.73 14.71
CA ALA A 228 28.93 6.42 15.65
C ALA A 228 28.57 7.86 15.24
N GLU A 229 29.41 8.51 14.42
CA GLU A 229 29.19 9.85 13.87
C GLU A 229 28.02 9.90 12.86
N TYR A 230 27.66 8.76 12.26
CA TYR A 230 26.56 8.61 11.31
C TYR A 230 25.48 7.63 11.78
N ALA A 231 25.51 7.25 13.07
CA ALA A 231 24.54 6.34 13.65
C ALA A 231 23.11 6.89 13.49
N PRO A 232 22.12 6.07 13.10
CA PRO A 232 20.74 6.51 12.98
C PRO A 232 20.23 6.98 14.34
N TYR A 233 19.71 8.22 14.38
CA TYR A 233 19.07 8.75 15.58
C TYR A 233 17.87 7.86 15.98
N PRO A 234 17.68 7.58 17.28
CA PRO A 234 16.56 6.78 17.74
C PRO A 234 15.27 7.43 17.28
N ASN A 235 14.50 6.66 16.53
CA ASN A 235 13.19 7.06 16.07
C ASN A 235 12.27 7.04 17.30
N ASN A 236 11.47 8.08 17.53
CA ASN A 236 10.31 7.99 18.44
C ASN A 236 9.19 7.07 17.86
N ARG A 237 9.52 6.26 16.86
CA ARG A 237 8.80 5.01 16.55
C ARG A 237 9.39 3.95 17.47
N THR A 238 8.58 3.48 18.41
CA THR A 238 8.79 2.28 19.23
C THR A 238 9.76 1.29 18.58
N GLU A 239 10.78 0.92 19.36
CA GLU A 239 11.87 -0.03 19.08
C GLU A 239 11.63 -0.91 17.83
N VAL A 240 12.30 -0.55 16.74
CA VAL A 240 12.58 -1.49 15.67
C VAL A 240 14.07 -1.76 15.72
N THR A 241 14.41 -2.97 16.15
CA THR A 241 15.75 -3.54 16.07
C THR A 241 16.31 -3.27 14.67
N PRO A 242 17.57 -2.80 14.52
CA PRO A 242 18.13 -2.53 13.20
C PRO A 242 18.17 -3.83 12.41
N ILE A 243 17.31 -3.96 11.41
CA ILE A 243 17.48 -5.00 10.41
C ILE A 243 18.60 -4.47 9.52
N THR A 244 19.84 -4.89 9.77
CA THR A 244 20.79 -5.15 8.69
C THR A 244 20.17 -6.24 7.83
N ALA A 245 19.16 -5.88 7.03
CA ALA A 245 18.61 -6.76 6.05
C ALA A 245 19.62 -6.74 4.90
N PRO A 246 20.22 -7.89 4.51
CA PRO A 246 20.59 -8.02 3.10
C PRO A 246 19.39 -7.59 2.25
N ALA A 247 19.62 -7.03 1.05
CA ALA A 247 18.54 -6.83 0.07
C ALA A 247 17.61 -8.05 0.16
N PRO A 248 16.27 -7.90 0.32
CA PRO A 248 15.42 -9.04 0.56
C PRO A 248 15.78 -10.05 -0.51
N GLU A 249 16.34 -11.17 -0.07
CA GLU A 249 16.57 -12.31 -0.92
C GLU A 249 15.16 -12.77 -1.23
N TYR A 250 14.52 -12.14 -2.24
CA TYR A 250 13.18 -12.49 -2.63
C TYR A 250 13.25 -13.96 -2.94
N ALA A 251 12.47 -14.73 -2.20
CA ALA A 251 12.40 -16.14 -2.49
C ALA A 251 11.98 -16.25 -3.96
N ASN A 252 12.69 -17.06 -4.73
CA ASN A 252 12.37 -17.25 -6.15
C ASN A 252 11.14 -18.16 -6.26
N VAL A 253 10.00 -17.69 -5.77
CA VAL A 253 8.77 -18.48 -5.68
C VAL A 253 8.20 -18.65 -7.08
N LEU A 254 7.79 -19.88 -7.37
CA LEU A 254 7.06 -20.24 -8.58
C LEU A 254 5.63 -20.64 -8.18
N ASN A 255 4.62 -20.01 -8.76
CA ASN A 255 3.23 -20.44 -8.60
C ASN A 255 3.00 -21.77 -9.33
N GLY A 256 1.83 -22.38 -9.13
CA GLY A 256 1.44 -23.60 -9.84
C GLY A 256 1.53 -23.48 -11.37
N ILE A 257 1.21 -22.32 -11.95
CA ILE A 257 1.38 -22.08 -13.40
C ILE A 257 2.85 -22.07 -13.82
N ASP A 258 3.72 -21.42 -13.05
CA ASP A 258 5.17 -21.38 -13.33
C ASP A 258 5.79 -22.79 -13.24
N VAL A 259 5.34 -23.59 -12.27
CA VAL A 259 5.76 -24.99 -12.10
C VAL A 259 5.27 -25.85 -13.26
N LEU A 260 4.01 -25.69 -13.65
CA LEU A 260 3.42 -26.40 -14.78
C LEU A 260 4.15 -26.09 -16.10
N GLU A 261 4.53 -24.82 -16.33
CA GLU A 261 5.34 -24.40 -17.47
C GLU A 261 6.73 -25.05 -17.44
N ALA A 262 7.41 -25.02 -16.28
CA ALA A 262 8.72 -25.65 -16.10
C ALA A 262 8.70 -27.16 -16.37
N GLU A 263 7.57 -27.81 -16.05
CA GLU A 263 7.32 -29.24 -16.28
C GLU A 263 6.71 -29.52 -17.66
N LYS A 264 6.72 -28.52 -18.56
CA LYS A 264 6.26 -28.62 -19.95
C LYS A 264 4.82 -29.15 -20.06
N PHE A 265 3.97 -28.75 -19.11
CA PHE A 265 2.55 -29.09 -19.06
C PHE A 265 2.27 -30.60 -19.02
N ALA A 266 3.20 -31.42 -18.52
CA ALA A 266 3.09 -32.87 -18.55
C ALA A 266 1.77 -33.40 -17.96
N ALA A 267 1.31 -32.80 -16.86
CA ALA A 267 0.07 -33.18 -16.18
C ALA A 267 -1.21 -32.98 -17.03
N LEU A 268 -1.17 -32.09 -18.02
CA LEU A 268 -2.33 -31.70 -18.83
C LEU A 268 -2.28 -32.23 -20.27
N LYS A 269 -1.24 -32.95 -20.66
CA LYS A 269 -1.04 -33.40 -22.04
C LYS A 269 -2.25 -34.19 -22.56
N GLY A 270 -2.80 -33.76 -23.70
CA GLY A 270 -3.94 -34.38 -24.37
C GLY A 270 -5.30 -34.14 -23.72
N ARG A 271 -5.39 -33.39 -22.63
CA ARG A 271 -6.64 -33.09 -21.92
C ARG A 271 -7.50 -32.05 -22.63
N LYS A 272 -8.79 -32.03 -22.30
CA LYS A 272 -9.76 -31.02 -22.74
C LYS A 272 -10.16 -30.16 -21.53
N ILE A 273 -9.64 -28.95 -21.52
CA ILE A 273 -9.57 -28.10 -20.33
C ILE A 273 -10.69 -27.08 -20.29
N GLY A 274 -11.38 -27.00 -19.16
CA GLY A 274 -12.12 -25.82 -18.72
C GLY A 274 -11.27 -25.05 -17.70
N LEU A 275 -10.95 -23.78 -17.96
CA LEU A 275 -10.08 -22.98 -17.10
C LEU A 275 -10.90 -22.01 -16.25
N ILE A 276 -10.86 -22.17 -14.93
CA ILE A 276 -11.37 -21.20 -13.96
C ILE A 276 -10.23 -20.27 -13.58
N THR A 277 -10.34 -19.00 -13.97
CA THR A 277 -9.27 -17.99 -13.79
C THR A 277 -9.85 -16.58 -13.76
N ASN A 278 -9.05 -15.62 -13.33
CA ASN A 278 -9.29 -14.19 -13.53
C ASN A 278 -7.97 -13.46 -13.90
N SER A 279 -7.91 -12.14 -13.77
CA SER A 279 -6.71 -11.34 -14.06
C SER A 279 -5.49 -11.67 -13.19
N THR A 280 -5.69 -12.31 -12.05
CA THR A 280 -4.59 -12.77 -11.18
C THR A 280 -3.94 -14.07 -11.66
N GLY A 281 -4.61 -14.80 -12.56
CA GLY A 281 -4.08 -15.97 -13.23
C GLY A 281 -2.96 -15.57 -14.19
N ILE A 282 -1.80 -15.24 -13.64
CA ILE A 282 -0.58 -14.89 -14.36
C ILE A 282 0.62 -15.67 -13.81
N ASN A 283 1.61 -15.89 -14.66
CA ASN A 283 2.92 -16.40 -14.26
C ASN A 283 3.84 -15.27 -13.76
N ARG A 284 5.03 -15.62 -13.28
CA ARG A 284 6.05 -14.67 -12.79
C ARG A 284 6.47 -13.65 -13.85
N ALA A 285 6.39 -14.00 -15.13
CA ALA A 285 6.67 -13.10 -16.25
C ALA A 285 5.48 -12.19 -16.62
N ARG A 286 4.41 -12.19 -15.81
CA ARG A 286 3.17 -11.42 -16.01
C ARG A 286 2.37 -11.81 -17.26
N LYS A 287 2.56 -13.04 -17.76
CA LYS A 287 1.76 -13.59 -18.84
C LYS A 287 0.52 -14.28 -18.27
N SER A 288 -0.64 -14.01 -18.85
CA SER A 288 -1.92 -14.62 -18.45
C SER A 288 -1.91 -16.13 -18.67
N THR A 289 -2.46 -16.88 -17.72
CA THR A 289 -2.72 -18.32 -17.82
C THR A 289 -3.64 -18.63 -19.00
N VAL A 290 -4.59 -17.73 -19.32
CA VAL A 290 -5.42 -17.84 -20.53
C VAL A 290 -4.55 -17.87 -21.78
N ASP A 291 -3.61 -16.92 -21.90
CA ASP A 291 -2.75 -16.80 -23.08
C ASP A 291 -1.75 -17.96 -23.17
N ILE A 292 -1.19 -18.38 -22.02
CA ILE A 292 -0.31 -19.55 -21.93
C ILE A 292 -1.06 -20.80 -22.40
N PHE A 293 -2.27 -21.03 -21.89
CA PHE A 293 -3.06 -22.22 -22.24
C PHE A 293 -3.53 -22.16 -23.68
N PHE A 294 -3.86 -20.99 -24.20
CA PHE A 294 -4.24 -20.82 -25.60
C PHE A 294 -3.05 -21.07 -26.56
N ASP A 295 -1.84 -20.66 -26.18
CA ASP A 295 -0.64 -21.02 -26.94
C ASP A 295 -0.41 -22.53 -26.97
N GLN A 296 -0.61 -23.22 -25.84
CA GLN A 296 -0.54 -24.69 -25.78
C GLN A 296 -1.67 -25.38 -26.54
N HIS A 297 -2.85 -24.77 -26.61
CA HIS A 297 -3.96 -25.22 -27.46
C HIS A 297 -3.57 -25.18 -28.94
N LYS A 298 -3.01 -24.07 -29.42
CA LYS A 298 -2.50 -23.95 -30.80
C LYS A 298 -1.37 -24.94 -31.08
N ALA A 299 -0.50 -25.18 -30.10
CA ALA A 299 0.58 -26.17 -30.18
C ALA A 299 0.10 -27.63 -30.09
N LYS A 300 -1.20 -27.87 -29.87
CA LYS A 300 -1.80 -29.20 -29.71
C LYS A 300 -1.22 -30.02 -28.54
N THR A 301 -0.68 -29.34 -27.53
CA THR A 301 -0.26 -29.97 -26.27
C THR A 301 -1.49 -30.50 -25.51
N PHE A 302 -2.57 -29.72 -25.52
CA PHE A 302 -3.89 -30.04 -24.98
C PHE A 302 -4.94 -29.15 -25.66
N SER A 303 -6.22 -29.27 -25.29
CA SER A 303 -7.30 -28.45 -25.86
C SER A 303 -7.92 -27.55 -24.80
N LEU A 304 -7.92 -26.23 -25.00
CA LEU A 304 -8.64 -25.29 -24.14
C LEU A 304 -10.06 -25.11 -24.72
N ILE A 305 -11.09 -25.48 -23.95
CA ILE A 305 -12.48 -25.59 -24.44
C ILE A 305 -13.35 -24.42 -23.99
N ALA A 306 -13.21 -24.00 -22.74
CA ALA A 306 -14.02 -22.95 -22.15
C ALA A 306 -13.27 -22.24 -21.03
N LEU A 307 -13.66 -20.99 -20.79
CA LEU A 307 -13.17 -20.16 -19.71
C LEU A 307 -14.30 -19.90 -18.71
N PHE A 308 -13.96 -19.81 -17.44
CA PHE A 308 -14.91 -19.61 -16.35
C PHE A 308 -14.42 -18.47 -15.46
N GLY A 309 -15.17 -17.37 -15.43
CA GLY A 309 -14.87 -16.23 -14.58
C GLY A 309 -15.55 -16.37 -13.21
N PRO A 310 -14.82 -16.23 -12.09
CA PRO A 310 -15.43 -16.15 -10.76
C PRO A 310 -16.05 -14.76 -10.53
N GLU A 311 -16.28 -14.37 -9.26
CA GLU A 311 -16.59 -12.99 -8.89
C GLU A 311 -15.55 -12.01 -9.48
N HIS A 312 -16.03 -10.89 -10.04
CA HIS A 312 -15.26 -9.90 -10.83
C HIS A 312 -14.79 -10.36 -12.23
N GLY A 313 -15.07 -11.62 -12.60
CA GLY A 313 -14.94 -12.13 -13.97
C GLY A 313 -13.51 -12.34 -14.43
N ILE A 314 -13.34 -12.65 -15.71
CA ILE A 314 -12.06 -13.15 -16.21
C ILE A 314 -10.94 -12.08 -16.26
N ARG A 315 -11.31 -10.79 -16.34
CA ARG A 315 -10.37 -9.66 -16.32
C ARG A 315 -10.32 -8.92 -14.97
N GLY A 316 -11.17 -9.28 -14.01
CA GLY A 316 -11.11 -8.81 -12.61
C GLY A 316 -11.35 -7.30 -12.40
N ASP A 317 -11.91 -6.60 -13.38
CA ASP A 317 -12.02 -5.14 -13.41
C ASP A 317 -13.42 -4.60 -13.10
N LYS A 318 -14.40 -5.48 -12.86
CA LYS A 318 -15.82 -5.11 -12.67
C LYS A 318 -16.31 -5.39 -11.25
N ASP A 319 -16.98 -4.42 -10.64
CA ASP A 319 -17.70 -4.54 -9.34
C ASP A 319 -19.22 -4.77 -9.56
N GLU A 320 -19.60 -5.36 -10.70
CA GLU A 320 -20.98 -5.56 -11.16
C GLU A 320 -21.21 -7.00 -11.67
N LEU A 321 -22.47 -7.36 -11.93
CA LEU A 321 -22.85 -8.66 -12.51
C LEU A 321 -22.17 -8.87 -13.87
N ILE A 322 -21.57 -10.05 -14.06
CA ILE A 322 -20.88 -10.41 -15.30
C ILE A 322 -21.70 -11.46 -16.02
N LYS A 323 -21.94 -11.21 -17.31
CA LYS A 323 -22.68 -12.11 -18.20
C LYS A 323 -21.72 -13.01 -18.95
N ASP A 324 -22.25 -14.12 -19.45
CA ASP A 324 -21.53 -14.97 -20.40
C ASP A 324 -21.12 -14.15 -21.63
N GLU A 325 -19.90 -14.38 -22.11
CA GLU A 325 -19.32 -13.67 -23.26
C GLU A 325 -18.42 -14.59 -24.09
N VAL A 326 -17.82 -14.04 -25.14
CA VAL A 326 -16.78 -14.71 -25.93
C VAL A 326 -15.49 -13.92 -25.74
N ASP A 327 -14.42 -14.58 -25.32
CA ASP A 327 -13.13 -13.93 -25.18
C ASP A 327 -12.60 -13.54 -26.56
N THR A 328 -12.36 -12.26 -26.77
CA THR A 328 -12.02 -11.72 -28.10
C THR A 328 -10.65 -12.16 -28.59
N ALA A 329 -9.73 -12.52 -27.69
CA ALA A 329 -8.38 -12.95 -28.05
C ALA A 329 -8.33 -14.44 -28.42
N THR A 330 -9.11 -15.28 -27.74
CA THR A 330 -9.09 -16.73 -27.93
C THR A 330 -10.26 -17.27 -28.77
N GLY A 331 -11.35 -16.50 -28.89
CA GLY A 331 -12.60 -16.93 -29.51
C GLY A 331 -13.39 -17.96 -28.69
N LEU A 332 -12.97 -18.24 -27.45
CA LEU A 332 -13.59 -19.24 -26.58
C LEU A 332 -14.78 -18.67 -25.80
N PRO A 333 -15.77 -19.51 -25.44
CA PRO A 333 -16.83 -19.10 -24.53
C PRO A 333 -16.26 -18.81 -23.13
N VAL A 334 -16.75 -17.73 -22.52
CA VAL A 334 -16.49 -17.32 -21.14
C VAL A 334 -17.80 -17.41 -20.38
N TYR A 335 -17.86 -18.29 -19.39
CA TYR A 335 -19.02 -18.46 -18.51
C TYR A 335 -18.82 -17.73 -17.18
N SER A 336 -19.84 -17.01 -16.74
CA SER A 336 -19.84 -16.39 -15.41
C SER A 336 -20.27 -17.40 -14.34
N LEU A 337 -19.40 -17.61 -13.34
CA LEU A 337 -19.71 -18.39 -12.13
C LEU A 337 -20.14 -17.47 -10.97
N TYR A 338 -20.65 -16.28 -11.29
CA TYR A 338 -21.10 -15.32 -10.31
C TYR A 338 -22.36 -14.60 -10.80
N ASP A 339 -23.48 -15.33 -10.83
CA ASP A 339 -24.79 -14.79 -11.14
C ASP A 339 -25.79 -15.05 -10.00
N TYR A 340 -26.00 -14.05 -9.15
CA TYR A 340 -27.00 -14.10 -8.08
C TYR A 340 -28.44 -14.20 -8.58
N THR A 341 -28.74 -13.66 -9.76
CA THR A 341 -30.10 -13.64 -10.32
C THR A 341 -30.49 -15.05 -10.73
N ARG A 342 -29.56 -15.78 -11.35
CA ARG A 342 -29.77 -17.16 -11.82
C ARG A 342 -29.28 -18.21 -10.82
N ARG A 343 -28.66 -17.78 -9.72
CA ARG A 343 -28.00 -18.61 -8.68
C ARG A 343 -26.95 -19.55 -9.28
N ILE A 344 -26.20 -19.06 -10.26
CA ILE A 344 -25.13 -19.82 -10.92
C ILE A 344 -23.80 -19.46 -10.28
N PHE A 345 -23.30 -20.39 -9.47
CA PHE A 345 -21.99 -20.30 -8.80
C PHE A 345 -21.12 -21.54 -9.05
N LYS A 346 -21.73 -22.59 -9.58
CA LYS A 346 -21.15 -23.89 -9.85
C LYS A 346 -21.21 -24.15 -11.37
N PRO A 347 -20.13 -24.63 -12.01
CA PRO A 347 -20.18 -25.02 -13.41
C PRO A 347 -21.31 -26.03 -13.66
N THR A 348 -22.17 -25.75 -14.64
CA THR A 348 -23.27 -26.64 -14.99
C THR A 348 -22.82 -27.74 -15.96
N PRO A 349 -23.52 -28.90 -16.02
CA PRO A 349 -23.19 -29.94 -17.01
C PRO A 349 -23.18 -29.44 -18.45
N ALA A 350 -24.03 -28.46 -18.78
CA ALA A 350 -24.05 -27.84 -20.11
C ALA A 350 -22.78 -27.04 -20.41
N MET A 351 -22.27 -26.28 -19.43
CA MET A 351 -21.01 -25.53 -19.57
C MET A 351 -19.79 -26.45 -19.63
N LEU A 352 -19.88 -27.64 -19.02
CA LEU A 352 -18.80 -28.63 -19.00
C LEU A 352 -18.80 -29.57 -20.22
N LYS A 353 -19.70 -29.35 -21.20
CA LYS A 353 -19.78 -30.20 -22.39
C LYS A 353 -18.45 -30.20 -23.16
N GLY A 354 -17.82 -31.37 -23.23
CA GLY A 354 -16.55 -31.58 -23.93
C GLY A 354 -15.30 -31.27 -23.10
N VAL A 355 -15.46 -30.84 -21.84
CA VAL A 355 -14.38 -30.71 -20.85
C VAL A 355 -14.17 -32.05 -20.15
N ASP A 356 -12.92 -32.50 -20.02
CA ASP A 356 -12.54 -33.68 -19.22
C ASP A 356 -11.70 -33.32 -18.00
N THR A 357 -11.18 -32.08 -17.94
CA THR A 357 -10.33 -31.58 -16.86
C THR A 357 -10.69 -30.11 -16.56
N ILE A 358 -11.01 -29.79 -15.32
CA ILE A 358 -11.12 -28.41 -14.84
C ILE A 358 -9.77 -28.00 -14.27
N VAL A 359 -9.25 -26.84 -14.67
CA VAL A 359 -8.06 -26.23 -14.07
C VAL A 359 -8.49 -24.98 -13.30
N PHE A 360 -8.05 -24.85 -12.04
CA PHE A 360 -8.31 -23.69 -11.20
C PHE A 360 -7.01 -22.91 -10.98
N ASP A 361 -6.98 -21.63 -11.37
CA ASP A 361 -5.83 -20.74 -11.20
C ASP A 361 -6.28 -19.31 -10.84
N VAL A 362 -6.44 -19.05 -9.54
CA VAL A 362 -6.92 -17.75 -9.02
C VAL A 362 -6.18 -17.41 -7.72
N GLN A 363 -5.69 -16.17 -7.61
CA GLN A 363 -5.11 -15.65 -6.37
C GLN A 363 -6.21 -15.30 -5.37
N ASP A 364 -6.28 -16.06 -4.28
CA ASP A 364 -7.09 -15.76 -3.10
C ASP A 364 -6.37 -14.80 -2.14
N ILE A 365 -7.03 -14.33 -1.07
CA ILE A 365 -6.46 -13.42 -0.07
C ILE A 365 -6.37 -13.97 1.36
N GLY A 366 -6.70 -15.24 1.58
CA GLY A 366 -6.52 -15.91 2.87
C GLY A 366 -7.64 -15.68 3.89
N VAL A 367 -8.81 -15.23 3.43
CA VAL A 367 -9.96 -14.86 4.25
C VAL A 367 -11.21 -15.59 3.78
N ARG A 368 -11.92 -16.25 4.70
CA ARG A 368 -13.04 -17.15 4.39
C ARG A 368 -14.17 -16.52 3.59
N TYR A 369 -14.48 -15.25 3.86
CA TYR A 369 -15.53 -14.53 3.14
C TYR A 369 -15.08 -13.91 1.82
N TYR A 370 -13.84 -14.15 1.41
CA TYR A 370 -13.42 -13.95 0.03
C TYR A 370 -13.81 -15.18 -0.81
N THR A 371 -14.65 -14.98 -1.80
CA THR A 371 -15.52 -16.07 -2.32
C THR A 371 -14.82 -17.06 -3.25
N TYR A 372 -13.56 -16.81 -3.65
CA TYR A 372 -12.83 -17.66 -4.60
C TYR A 372 -12.62 -19.08 -4.10
N ILE A 373 -12.45 -19.28 -2.78
CA ILE A 373 -12.36 -20.61 -2.18
C ILE A 373 -13.71 -21.36 -2.23
N THR A 374 -14.84 -20.65 -2.25
CA THR A 374 -16.17 -21.25 -2.48
C THR A 374 -16.33 -21.64 -3.94
N THR A 375 -15.88 -20.80 -4.89
CA THR A 375 -15.84 -21.17 -6.31
C THR A 375 -15.01 -22.43 -6.54
N LEU A 376 -13.85 -22.56 -5.87
CA LEU A 376 -13.04 -23.78 -5.89
C LEU A 376 -13.83 -24.99 -5.40
N ALA A 377 -14.49 -24.89 -4.24
CA ALA A 377 -15.30 -25.98 -3.69
C ALA A 377 -16.40 -26.42 -4.65
N TYR A 378 -17.14 -25.48 -5.24
CA TYR A 378 -18.17 -25.79 -6.24
C TYR A 378 -17.60 -26.40 -7.52
N ALA A 379 -16.44 -25.95 -7.97
CA ALA A 379 -15.76 -26.55 -9.11
C ALA A 379 -15.37 -28.01 -8.83
N MET A 380 -14.89 -28.31 -7.62
CA MET A 380 -14.56 -29.68 -7.20
C MET A 380 -15.81 -30.56 -7.11
N GLU A 381 -16.92 -30.06 -6.56
CA GLU A 381 -18.20 -30.77 -6.53
C GLU A 381 -18.71 -31.06 -7.95
N ALA A 382 -18.68 -30.06 -8.83
CA ALA A 382 -19.07 -30.23 -10.24
C ALA A 382 -18.17 -31.24 -10.97
N ALA A 383 -16.86 -31.19 -10.71
CA ALA A 383 -15.91 -32.15 -11.27
C ALA A 383 -16.27 -33.58 -10.86
N LYS A 384 -16.53 -33.80 -9.56
CA LYS A 384 -16.97 -35.11 -9.04
C LYS A 384 -18.28 -35.57 -9.67
N GLU A 385 -19.30 -34.72 -9.69
CA GLU A 385 -20.64 -35.04 -10.20
C GLU A 385 -20.61 -35.46 -11.68
N ASN A 386 -19.65 -34.95 -12.45
CA ASN A 386 -19.54 -35.20 -13.89
C ASN A 386 -18.39 -36.14 -14.27
N GLY A 387 -17.69 -36.74 -13.30
CA GLY A 387 -16.55 -37.64 -13.56
C GLY A 387 -15.36 -36.94 -14.24
N ILE A 388 -15.21 -35.64 -14.00
CA ILE A 388 -14.16 -34.77 -14.54
C ILE A 388 -13.02 -34.67 -13.53
N LYS A 389 -11.78 -34.61 -14.03
CA LYS A 389 -10.61 -34.35 -13.19
C LYS A 389 -10.54 -32.87 -12.81
N ILE A 390 -10.09 -32.54 -11.61
CA ILE A 390 -9.77 -31.16 -11.23
C ILE A 390 -8.28 -31.02 -10.89
N VAL A 391 -7.65 -29.99 -11.46
CA VAL A 391 -6.25 -29.64 -11.22
C VAL A 391 -6.19 -28.22 -10.66
N VAL A 392 -5.61 -28.06 -9.47
CA VAL A 392 -5.42 -26.74 -8.85
C VAL A 392 -3.99 -26.30 -9.08
N LEU A 393 -3.81 -25.16 -9.76
CA LEU A 393 -2.53 -24.47 -9.83
C LEU A 393 -2.41 -23.65 -8.55
N ASP A 394 -1.61 -24.12 -7.61
CA ASP A 394 -1.58 -23.51 -6.29
C ASP A 394 -0.94 -22.11 -6.32
N ARG A 395 -1.34 -21.26 -5.38
CA ARG A 395 -0.82 -19.90 -5.23
C ARG A 395 -0.55 -19.58 -3.76
N PRO A 396 0.49 -18.78 -3.45
CA PRO A 396 0.76 -18.31 -2.09
C PRO A 396 -0.46 -17.68 -1.42
N ASN A 397 -0.66 -17.97 -0.14
CA ASN A 397 -1.56 -17.16 0.67
C ASN A 397 -0.89 -15.82 0.96
N PRO A 398 -1.45 -14.67 0.52
CA PRO A 398 -0.71 -13.42 0.53
C PRO A 398 -0.51 -12.86 1.94
N ILE A 399 -1.40 -13.21 2.87
CA ILE A 399 -1.32 -12.84 4.28
C ILE A 399 -0.74 -13.98 5.12
N ASN A 400 0.21 -14.73 4.55
CA ASN A 400 0.94 -15.86 5.15
C ASN A 400 0.10 -17.14 5.39
N GLY A 401 0.80 -18.26 5.57
CA GLY A 401 0.25 -19.57 5.92
C GLY A 401 0.34 -19.92 7.41
N VAL A 402 0.92 -19.07 8.25
CA VAL A 402 1.12 -19.37 9.68
C VAL A 402 -0.14 -19.02 10.48
N THR A 403 -0.64 -17.80 10.30
CA THR A 403 -1.69 -17.23 11.15
C THR A 403 -3.03 -17.88 10.86
N VAL A 404 -3.68 -18.35 11.92
CA VAL A 404 -5.08 -18.80 11.93
C VAL A 404 -5.81 -17.96 12.95
N ASP A 405 -6.93 -17.37 12.56
CA ASP A 405 -7.70 -16.48 13.43
C ASP A 405 -9.20 -16.57 13.15
N GLY A 406 -9.96 -16.35 14.21
CA GLY A 406 -11.42 -16.31 14.21
C GLY A 406 -12.15 -17.65 14.30
N PRO A 407 -13.47 -17.61 14.49
CA PRO A 407 -14.32 -18.80 14.63
C PRO A 407 -14.41 -19.61 13.34
N ASN A 408 -14.61 -20.91 13.51
CA ASN A 408 -15.12 -21.74 12.42
C ASN A 408 -16.54 -21.27 12.07
N LEU A 409 -16.88 -21.36 10.79
CA LEU A 409 -18.25 -21.15 10.35
C LEU A 409 -19.16 -22.24 10.95
N ASP A 410 -20.25 -21.82 11.59
CA ASP A 410 -21.40 -22.68 11.85
C ASP A 410 -22.05 -23.04 10.51
N ILE A 411 -21.98 -24.34 10.18
CA ILE A 411 -22.45 -24.87 8.91
C ILE A 411 -23.96 -24.66 8.70
N THR A 412 -24.74 -24.42 9.76
CA THR A 412 -26.18 -24.14 9.65
C THR A 412 -26.48 -22.78 9.02
N ILE A 413 -25.53 -21.85 9.02
CA ILE A 413 -25.66 -20.51 8.41
C ILE A 413 -24.78 -20.33 7.16
N ARG A 414 -24.39 -21.45 6.56
CA ARG A 414 -23.62 -21.52 5.31
C ARG A 414 -24.26 -20.68 4.20
N HIS A 415 -23.40 -19.96 3.48
CA HIS A 415 -23.76 -19.15 2.31
C HIS A 415 -22.56 -19.02 1.37
N PHE A 416 -22.66 -18.24 0.28
CA PHE A 416 -21.58 -18.18 -0.71
C PHE A 416 -20.27 -17.60 -0.16
N ALA A 417 -20.34 -16.58 0.69
CA ALA A 417 -19.20 -16.00 1.42
C ALA A 417 -18.81 -16.79 2.69
N GLY A 418 -19.32 -18.01 2.86
CA GLY A 418 -19.03 -18.84 4.01
C GLY A 418 -19.52 -20.25 3.76
N TYR A 419 -18.70 -21.05 3.08
CA TYR A 419 -19.11 -22.36 2.58
C TYR A 419 -18.73 -23.53 3.49
N TYR A 420 -17.56 -23.53 4.11
CA TYR A 420 -17.13 -24.66 4.96
C TYR A 420 -16.74 -24.20 6.36
N PRO A 421 -16.79 -25.10 7.38
CA PRO A 421 -16.46 -24.80 8.77
C PRO A 421 -14.95 -24.63 8.96
N ILE A 422 -14.40 -23.59 8.36
CA ILE A 422 -13.01 -23.15 8.51
C ILE A 422 -12.96 -21.79 9.21
N PRO A 423 -11.83 -21.41 9.85
CA PRO A 423 -11.66 -20.12 10.50
C PRO A 423 -11.78 -18.95 9.52
N LEU A 424 -12.05 -17.76 10.04
CA LEU A 424 -12.16 -16.52 9.26
C LEU A 424 -10.86 -16.25 8.49
N ARG A 425 -9.70 -16.31 9.16
CA ARG A 425 -8.37 -16.37 8.53
C ARG A 425 -7.85 -17.78 8.68
N HIS A 426 -7.80 -18.54 7.59
CA HIS A 426 -7.49 -19.97 7.62
C HIS A 426 -5.98 -20.27 7.49
N GLY A 427 -5.20 -19.34 6.92
CA GLY A 427 -3.76 -19.49 6.74
C GLY A 427 -3.38 -20.71 5.91
N MET A 428 -4.09 -20.98 4.81
CA MET A 428 -3.82 -22.09 3.89
C MET A 428 -3.81 -21.57 2.46
N THR A 429 -3.07 -22.22 1.56
CA THR A 429 -3.16 -21.94 0.13
C THR A 429 -4.43 -22.55 -0.47
N VAL A 430 -4.78 -22.18 -1.70
CA VAL A 430 -5.95 -22.76 -2.40
C VAL A 430 -5.77 -24.26 -2.68
N GLY A 431 -4.55 -24.72 -2.93
CA GLY A 431 -4.22 -26.14 -3.10
C GLY A 431 -4.32 -26.93 -1.80
N GLU A 432 -3.85 -26.39 -0.68
CA GLU A 432 -4.04 -26.99 0.64
C GLU A 432 -5.52 -27.05 1.03
N LEU A 433 -6.28 -25.99 0.74
CA LEU A 433 -7.74 -25.96 0.94
C LEU A 433 -8.44 -27.00 0.06
N ALA A 434 -8.06 -27.15 -1.21
CA ALA A 434 -8.63 -28.18 -2.08
C ALA A 434 -8.45 -29.58 -1.48
N ARG A 435 -7.25 -29.91 -0.97
CA ARG A 435 -7.00 -31.20 -0.30
C ARG A 435 -7.88 -31.37 0.93
N LEU A 436 -7.95 -30.34 1.78
CA LEU A 436 -8.79 -30.35 2.98
C LEU A 436 -10.27 -30.56 2.61
N PHE A 437 -10.79 -29.80 1.64
CA PHE A 437 -12.18 -29.90 1.20
C PHE A 437 -12.50 -31.28 0.62
N ASN A 438 -11.56 -31.85 -0.14
CA ASN A 438 -11.78 -33.14 -0.78
C ASN A 438 -11.97 -34.27 0.24
N THR A 439 -11.22 -34.22 1.34
CA THR A 439 -11.21 -35.26 2.39
C THR A 439 -12.17 -34.95 3.54
N GLU A 440 -12.01 -33.82 4.24
CA GLU A 440 -12.79 -33.51 5.44
C GLU A 440 -14.28 -33.26 5.11
N PHE A 441 -14.57 -32.72 3.93
CA PHE A 441 -15.94 -32.43 3.49
C PHE A 441 -16.45 -33.40 2.43
N LYS A 442 -15.73 -34.52 2.22
CA LYS A 442 -16.16 -35.69 1.46
C LYS A 442 -16.60 -35.39 0.02
N ILE A 443 -15.98 -34.42 -0.63
CA ILE A 443 -16.23 -34.16 -2.06
C ILE A 443 -15.79 -35.37 -2.89
N GLY A 444 -14.61 -35.93 -2.62
CA GLY A 444 -14.10 -37.13 -3.30
C GLY A 444 -13.88 -36.98 -4.81
N ALA A 445 -13.53 -35.78 -5.29
CA ALA A 445 -13.13 -35.49 -6.66
C ALA A 445 -11.75 -36.11 -6.98
N ASP A 446 -11.52 -36.42 -8.26
CA ASP A 446 -10.17 -36.74 -8.79
C ASP A 446 -9.36 -35.44 -8.84
N LEU A 447 -8.57 -35.19 -7.79
CA LEU A 447 -7.88 -33.94 -7.53
C LEU A 447 -6.36 -34.11 -7.68
N ASP A 448 -5.76 -33.29 -8.54
CA ASP A 448 -4.32 -33.01 -8.51
C ASP A 448 -4.07 -31.56 -8.07
N VAL A 449 -2.98 -31.34 -7.33
CA VAL A 449 -2.51 -30.00 -6.97
C VAL A 449 -1.09 -29.83 -7.51
N ILE A 450 -0.89 -28.79 -8.31
CA ILE A 450 0.45 -28.36 -8.73
C ILE A 450 0.93 -27.34 -7.71
N ALA A 451 1.70 -27.82 -6.73
CA ALA A 451 2.20 -27.02 -5.61
C ALA A 451 3.18 -25.93 -6.08
N CYS A 452 3.21 -24.82 -5.34
CA CYS A 452 4.22 -23.79 -5.50
C CYS A 452 5.62 -24.36 -5.22
N LYS A 453 6.66 -23.79 -5.83
CA LYS A 453 8.07 -24.06 -5.44
C LYS A 453 8.66 -22.83 -4.77
N GLY A 454 9.36 -23.04 -3.66
CA GLY A 454 10.06 -21.97 -2.93
C GLY A 454 9.22 -21.15 -1.95
N TRP A 455 7.89 -21.29 -1.94
CA TRP A 455 7.05 -20.65 -0.92
C TRP A 455 7.18 -21.36 0.42
N ARG A 456 7.26 -20.58 1.50
CA ARG A 456 7.23 -21.06 2.89
C ARG A 456 6.08 -20.39 3.62
N ARG A 457 5.50 -21.07 4.61
CA ARG A 457 4.28 -20.58 5.27
C ARG A 457 4.45 -19.21 5.91
N ALA A 458 5.63 -18.90 6.43
CA ALA A 458 5.90 -17.61 7.07
C ALA A 458 5.97 -16.44 6.06
N MET A 459 6.08 -16.71 4.77
CA MET A 459 6.20 -15.66 3.76
C MET A 459 4.89 -14.92 3.56
N TRP A 460 4.99 -13.60 3.60
CA TRP A 460 4.02 -12.66 3.05
C TRP A 460 4.21 -12.52 1.54
N PHE A 461 3.17 -12.06 0.83
CA PHE A 461 3.23 -11.96 -0.64
C PHE A 461 4.43 -11.14 -1.15
N ASP A 462 4.73 -10.02 -0.49
CA ASP A 462 5.84 -9.12 -0.84
C ASP A 462 7.23 -9.76 -0.67
N GLN A 463 7.33 -10.90 0.02
CA GLN A 463 8.57 -11.66 0.19
C GLN A 463 8.75 -12.75 -0.89
N THR A 464 7.74 -12.98 -1.72
CA THR A 464 7.74 -14.05 -2.74
C THR A 464 8.40 -13.66 -4.07
N GLY A 465 8.65 -12.37 -4.29
CA GLY A 465 9.11 -11.85 -5.59
C GLY A 465 8.09 -11.95 -6.73
N LEU A 466 6.87 -12.44 -6.47
CA LEU A 466 5.82 -12.56 -7.47
C LEU A 466 5.15 -11.20 -7.76
N PRO A 467 4.66 -10.98 -9.00
CA PRO A 467 3.95 -9.76 -9.34
C PRO A 467 2.56 -9.72 -8.68
N TRP A 468 2.25 -8.61 -7.99
CA TRP A 468 0.90 -8.36 -7.48
C TRP A 468 -0.02 -7.88 -8.60
N VAL A 469 -1.17 -8.54 -8.73
CA VAL A 469 -2.33 -8.08 -9.51
C VAL A 469 -3.52 -8.08 -8.56
N ASN A 470 -4.29 -7.01 -8.58
CA ASN A 470 -5.43 -6.81 -7.70
C ASN A 470 -6.40 -7.98 -7.82
N PRO A 471 -6.61 -8.78 -6.74
CA PRO A 471 -7.57 -9.88 -6.77
C PRO A 471 -9.01 -9.42 -6.95
N SER A 472 -9.32 -8.18 -6.58
CA SER A 472 -10.57 -7.49 -6.87
C SER A 472 -10.34 -5.98 -6.95
N PRO A 473 -11.30 -5.19 -7.46
CA PRO A 473 -11.14 -3.73 -7.59
C PRO A 473 -10.82 -2.98 -6.29
N ASN A 474 -11.12 -3.60 -5.13
CA ASN A 474 -10.95 -3.02 -3.81
C ASN A 474 -9.88 -3.73 -2.95
N ILE A 475 -9.14 -4.69 -3.50
CA ILE A 475 -7.93 -5.26 -2.90
C ILE A 475 -6.76 -4.93 -3.83
N ARG A 476 -6.23 -3.72 -3.66
CA ARG A 476 -5.27 -3.06 -4.54
C ARG A 476 -3.82 -3.24 -4.11
N ASN A 477 -3.60 -3.66 -2.87
CA ASN A 477 -2.28 -3.89 -2.31
C ASN A 477 -2.36 -4.86 -1.12
N LEU A 478 -1.19 -5.26 -0.62
CA LEU A 478 -1.06 -6.19 0.50
C LEU A 478 -1.62 -5.63 1.82
N THR A 479 -1.58 -4.31 2.03
CA THR A 479 -2.20 -3.68 3.22
C THR A 479 -3.70 -3.92 3.22
N GLU A 480 -4.36 -3.73 2.09
CA GLU A 480 -5.81 -3.96 1.96
C GLU A 480 -6.15 -5.43 2.12
N ALA A 481 -5.39 -6.35 1.51
CA ALA A 481 -5.55 -7.79 1.73
C ALA A 481 -5.41 -8.18 3.21
N THR A 482 -4.47 -7.56 3.92
CA THR A 482 -4.26 -7.78 5.36
C THR A 482 -5.43 -7.25 6.18
N LEU A 483 -5.77 -5.97 6.02
CA LEU A 483 -6.84 -5.33 6.76
C LEU A 483 -8.21 -5.95 6.46
N TYR A 484 -8.41 -6.52 5.26
CA TYR A 484 -9.64 -7.18 4.88
C TYR A 484 -10.05 -8.28 5.88
N ALA A 485 -9.09 -8.98 6.50
CA ALA A 485 -9.35 -10.02 7.51
C ALA A 485 -10.04 -9.51 8.80
N GLY A 486 -10.11 -8.19 9.01
CA GLY A 486 -10.88 -7.59 10.12
C GLY A 486 -11.87 -6.55 9.63
N ILE A 487 -11.40 -5.59 8.83
CA ILE A 487 -12.23 -4.47 8.33
C ILE A 487 -13.29 -4.97 7.34
N GLY A 488 -13.06 -6.07 6.62
CA GLY A 488 -14.06 -6.66 5.73
C GLY A 488 -15.34 -7.08 6.45
N VAL A 489 -15.28 -7.43 7.75
CA VAL A 489 -16.48 -7.76 8.54
C VAL A 489 -17.48 -6.60 8.60
N LEU A 490 -16.99 -5.35 8.56
CA LEU A 490 -17.80 -4.14 8.63
C LEU A 490 -18.66 -3.95 7.38
N GLU A 491 -18.39 -4.64 6.27
CA GLU A 491 -19.23 -4.59 5.06
C GLU A 491 -20.67 -5.03 5.32
N ALA A 492 -20.90 -5.84 6.36
CA ALA A 492 -22.22 -6.29 6.76
C ALA A 492 -22.96 -5.32 7.71
N THR A 493 -22.45 -4.10 7.86
CA THR A 493 -22.99 -3.04 8.74
C THR A 493 -23.57 -1.89 7.92
N THR A 494 -23.91 -0.77 8.57
CA THR A 494 -24.27 0.48 7.87
C THR A 494 -23.05 1.30 7.42
N LEU A 495 -21.84 0.94 7.82
CA LEU A 495 -20.63 1.73 7.58
C LEU A 495 -20.16 1.61 6.13
N SER A 496 -19.60 2.70 5.61
CA SER A 496 -18.68 2.60 4.48
C SER A 496 -17.33 2.08 4.98
N VAL A 497 -16.78 1.10 4.29
CA VAL A 497 -15.40 0.60 4.49
C VAL A 497 -14.42 1.19 3.48
N GLY A 498 -14.73 2.36 2.91
CA GLY A 498 -13.86 3.05 1.96
C GLY A 498 -13.93 2.54 0.52
N ARG A 499 -14.84 1.61 0.18
CA ARG A 499 -15.11 1.28 -1.22
C ARG A 499 -15.54 2.53 -2.00
N GLY A 500 -15.01 2.70 -3.21
CA GLY A 500 -15.22 3.93 -3.98
C GLY A 500 -14.40 5.13 -3.46
N THR A 501 -13.30 4.87 -2.75
CA THR A 501 -12.26 5.86 -2.43
C THR A 501 -10.90 5.37 -2.97
N ASP A 502 -9.85 6.13 -2.72
CA ASP A 502 -8.46 5.73 -2.96
C ASP A 502 -7.94 4.71 -1.92
N ARG A 503 -8.68 4.46 -0.84
CA ARG A 503 -8.24 3.67 0.34
C ARG A 503 -9.28 2.64 0.83
N PRO A 504 -9.79 1.72 -0.03
CA PRO A 504 -10.73 0.69 0.41
C PRO A 504 -10.13 -0.16 1.55
N PHE A 505 -10.94 -0.50 2.54
CA PHE A 505 -10.58 -1.25 3.76
C PHE A 505 -9.50 -0.62 4.65
N ALA A 506 -8.90 0.50 4.24
CA ALA A 506 -7.97 1.30 5.04
C ALA A 506 -8.64 2.54 5.66
N VAL A 507 -9.95 2.72 5.42
CA VAL A 507 -10.81 3.68 6.12
C VAL A 507 -12.15 3.04 6.42
N PHE A 508 -12.83 3.46 7.48
CA PHE A 508 -14.25 3.18 7.66
C PHE A 508 -14.96 4.33 8.38
N GLY A 509 -16.26 4.50 8.11
CA GLY A 509 -17.01 5.64 8.59
C GLY A 509 -18.46 5.68 8.13
N ALA A 510 -19.21 6.64 8.65
CA ALA A 510 -20.59 6.93 8.30
C ALA A 510 -20.91 8.40 8.62
N PRO A 511 -21.96 9.00 8.02
CA PRO A 511 -22.29 10.42 8.24
C PRO A 511 -22.56 10.75 9.72
N PHE A 512 -23.11 9.81 10.49
CA PHE A 512 -23.46 9.99 11.91
C PHE A 512 -22.27 9.89 12.87
N ILE A 513 -21.09 9.49 12.39
CA ILE A 513 -19.92 9.27 13.26
C ILE A 513 -19.28 10.62 13.66
N ASN A 514 -18.71 10.63 14.86
CA ASN A 514 -17.78 11.66 15.32
C ASN A 514 -16.36 11.08 15.15
N ASP A 515 -15.66 11.55 14.12
CA ASP A 515 -14.36 11.04 13.68
C ASP A 515 -13.29 11.09 14.78
N VAL A 516 -13.15 12.23 15.46
CA VAL A 516 -12.19 12.43 16.55
C VAL A 516 -12.50 11.52 17.74
N ALA A 517 -13.74 11.52 18.22
CA ALA A 517 -14.13 10.71 19.39
C ALA A 517 -13.97 9.20 19.12
N LEU A 518 -14.31 8.75 17.91
CA LEU A 518 -14.15 7.36 17.51
C LEU A 518 -12.66 6.98 17.44
N SER A 519 -11.83 7.82 16.83
CA SER A 519 -10.38 7.61 16.76
C SER A 519 -9.76 7.50 18.15
N GLU A 520 -10.11 8.38 19.08
CA GLU A 520 -9.63 8.33 20.46
C GLU A 520 -10.02 7.03 21.16
N GLU A 521 -11.30 6.62 21.04
CA GLU A 521 -11.79 5.42 21.72
C GLU A 521 -11.18 4.14 21.16
N LEU A 522 -10.96 4.07 19.84
CA LEU A 522 -10.27 2.95 19.21
C LEU A 522 -8.78 2.92 19.59
N ASN A 523 -8.09 4.06 19.63
CA ASN A 523 -6.69 4.11 20.07
C ASN A 523 -6.54 3.73 21.55
N ARG A 524 -7.54 4.00 22.41
CA ARG A 524 -7.55 3.52 23.82
C ARG A 524 -7.57 2.00 23.93
N ARG A 525 -8.09 1.28 22.92
CA ARG A 525 -8.06 -0.19 22.88
C ARG A 525 -6.67 -0.77 22.68
N LYS A 526 -5.69 0.03 22.22
CA LYS A 526 -4.30 -0.38 21.98
C LYS A 526 -4.22 -1.67 21.12
N LEU A 527 -4.99 -1.69 20.04
CA LEU A 527 -5.06 -2.86 19.17
C LEU A 527 -3.68 -3.14 18.56
N PRO A 528 -3.15 -4.38 18.68
CA PRO A 528 -1.82 -4.71 18.20
C PRO A 528 -1.64 -4.40 16.70
N GLY A 529 -0.55 -3.69 16.40
CA GLY A 529 -0.16 -3.37 15.03
C GLY A 529 -1.00 -2.29 14.34
N LEU A 530 -1.89 -1.59 15.05
CA LEU A 530 -2.77 -0.57 14.45
C LEU A 530 -2.70 0.79 15.16
N SER A 531 -2.94 1.85 14.40
CA SER A 531 -3.39 3.15 14.90
C SER A 531 -4.55 3.67 14.07
N PHE A 532 -5.41 4.48 14.71
CA PHE A 532 -6.61 5.04 14.08
C PHE A 532 -6.49 6.56 14.00
N VAL A 533 -6.68 7.14 12.83
CA VAL A 533 -6.60 8.61 12.61
C VAL A 533 -7.94 9.13 12.13
N PRO A 534 -8.50 10.22 12.69
CA PRO A 534 -9.76 10.76 12.22
C PRO A 534 -9.64 11.18 10.75
N VAL A 535 -10.67 10.87 9.95
CA VAL A 535 -10.71 11.19 8.52
C VAL A 535 -12.15 11.46 8.09
N ARG A 536 -12.29 12.28 7.04
CA ARG A 536 -13.53 12.46 6.31
C ARG A 536 -13.33 12.05 4.87
N PHE A 537 -14.30 11.34 4.31
CA PHE A 537 -14.23 10.82 2.95
C PHE A 537 -15.63 10.65 2.37
N THR A 538 -15.75 10.76 1.05
CA THR A 538 -17.02 10.61 0.34
C THR A 538 -16.92 9.43 -0.63
N PRO A 539 -17.56 8.30 -0.33
CA PRO A 539 -17.58 7.14 -1.23
C PRO A 539 -18.25 7.47 -2.56
N VAL A 540 -17.69 7.01 -3.68
CA VAL A 540 -18.36 7.12 -4.99
C VAL A 540 -19.25 5.91 -5.33
N SER A 541 -19.23 4.87 -4.49
CA SER A 541 -19.97 3.62 -4.65
C SER A 541 -20.41 3.05 -3.30
N ARG A 542 -21.40 2.14 -3.32
CA ARG A 542 -21.86 1.37 -2.14
C ARG A 542 -22.41 2.26 -1.01
N GLU A 543 -22.23 1.86 0.25
CA GLU A 543 -22.75 2.53 1.44
C GLU A 543 -22.32 4.00 1.46
N HIS A 544 -23.30 4.89 1.69
CA HIS A 544 -23.12 6.33 1.73
C HIS A 544 -22.56 6.96 0.44
N ARG A 545 -22.77 6.34 -0.72
CA ARG A 545 -22.43 6.92 -2.03
C ARG A 545 -22.86 8.38 -2.14
N GLY A 546 -21.90 9.27 -2.42
CA GLY A 546 -22.12 10.70 -2.60
C GLY A 546 -22.40 11.48 -1.32
N THR A 547 -22.31 10.85 -0.14
CA THR A 547 -22.49 11.50 1.16
C THR A 547 -21.16 11.47 1.93
N GLU A 548 -20.75 12.60 2.51
CA GLU A 548 -19.54 12.66 3.33
C GLU A 548 -19.71 11.77 4.57
N CYS A 549 -18.76 10.85 4.76
CA CYS A 549 -18.62 10.04 5.95
C CYS A 549 -17.57 10.64 6.87
N ASN A 550 -17.91 10.74 8.15
CA ASN A 550 -16.94 10.92 9.23
C ASN A 550 -16.47 9.54 9.67
N GLY A 551 -15.19 9.37 9.97
CA GLY A 551 -14.66 8.05 10.28
C GLY A 551 -13.21 8.06 10.71
N VAL A 552 -12.57 6.91 10.54
CA VAL A 552 -11.17 6.71 10.86
C VAL A 552 -10.42 6.05 9.71
N ALA A 553 -9.20 6.51 9.47
CA ALA A 553 -8.20 5.80 8.68
C ALA A 553 -7.48 4.80 9.58
N VAL A 554 -7.42 3.55 9.12
CA VAL A 554 -6.73 2.45 9.81
C VAL A 554 -5.31 2.39 9.28
N GLN A 555 -4.34 2.68 10.15
CA GLN A 555 -2.91 2.57 9.82
C GLN A 555 -2.39 1.22 10.31
N LEU A 556 -1.91 0.40 9.38
CA LEU A 556 -1.22 -0.84 9.68
C LEU A 556 0.24 -0.52 10.01
N LEU A 557 0.60 -0.57 11.30
CA LEU A 557 1.94 -0.29 11.82
C LEU A 557 2.81 -1.55 11.90
N ASP A 558 2.19 -2.68 12.25
CA ASP A 558 2.82 -4.00 12.32
C ASP A 558 1.82 -5.07 11.86
N ARG A 559 2.13 -5.69 10.73
CA ARG A 559 1.27 -6.71 10.10
C ARG A 559 1.33 -8.07 10.80
N ASP A 560 2.42 -8.37 11.49
CA ASP A 560 2.61 -9.65 12.18
C ASP A 560 1.91 -9.62 13.55
N ALA A 561 1.82 -8.45 14.18
CA ALA A 561 1.04 -8.24 15.39
C ALA A 561 -0.48 -8.16 15.14
N PHE A 562 -0.92 -7.81 13.92
CA PHE A 562 -2.33 -7.54 13.62
C PHE A 562 -3.27 -8.75 13.84
N GLN A 563 -4.28 -8.54 14.70
CA GLN A 563 -5.32 -9.52 15.02
C GLN A 563 -6.66 -9.12 14.39
N GLY A 564 -6.95 -9.63 13.20
CA GLY A 564 -8.09 -9.19 12.37
C GLY A 564 -9.46 -9.42 13.02
N THR A 565 -9.74 -10.63 13.50
CA THR A 565 -11.05 -10.97 14.08
C THR A 565 -11.27 -10.22 15.38
N ARG A 566 -10.26 -10.14 16.25
CA ARG A 566 -10.31 -9.34 17.48
C ARG A 566 -10.58 -7.86 17.15
N THR A 567 -9.86 -7.31 16.17
CA THR A 567 -10.04 -5.91 15.73
C THR A 567 -11.49 -5.65 15.32
N ALA A 568 -12.10 -6.55 14.55
CA ALA A 568 -13.50 -6.42 14.15
C ALA A 568 -14.45 -6.39 15.35
N VAL A 569 -14.24 -7.26 16.35
CA VAL A 569 -15.06 -7.30 17.58
C VAL A 569 -14.89 -6.02 18.40
N GLU A 570 -13.67 -5.54 18.57
CA GLU A 570 -13.35 -4.31 19.31
C GLU A 570 -13.97 -3.07 18.64
N ILE A 571 -13.87 -2.97 17.31
CA ILE A 571 -14.50 -1.88 16.55
C ILE A 571 -16.03 -1.95 16.72
N MET A 572 -16.63 -3.13 16.60
CA MET A 572 -18.08 -3.29 16.77
C MET A 572 -18.54 -2.93 18.18
N ASP A 573 -17.81 -3.33 19.22
CA ASP A 573 -18.12 -2.97 20.61
C ASP A 573 -18.03 -1.45 20.84
N VAL A 574 -16.98 -0.80 20.32
CA VAL A 574 -16.83 0.66 20.40
C VAL A 574 -17.98 1.37 19.68
N LEU A 575 -18.27 1.00 18.44
CA LEU A 575 -19.33 1.62 17.65
C LEU A 575 -20.70 1.40 18.27
N ARG A 576 -21.00 0.19 18.76
CA ARG A 576 -22.23 -0.10 19.49
C ARG A 576 -22.39 0.82 20.69
N ARG A 577 -21.36 0.96 21.53
CA ARG A 577 -21.45 1.80 22.74
C ARG A 577 -21.67 3.28 22.41
N MET A 578 -21.04 3.76 21.34
CA MET A 578 -21.13 5.16 20.93
C MET A 578 -22.43 5.51 20.20
N TYR A 579 -22.95 4.60 19.37
CA TYR A 579 -24.01 4.90 18.39
C TYR A 579 -25.23 3.98 18.45
N GLY A 580 -25.18 2.92 19.26
CA GLY A 580 -26.26 1.93 19.40
C GLY A 580 -26.25 0.84 18.32
N ASN A 581 -26.85 -0.30 18.67
CA ASN A 581 -26.87 -1.51 17.83
C ASN A 581 -27.62 -1.32 16.51
N ASP A 582 -28.81 -0.70 16.55
CA ASP A 582 -29.69 -0.60 15.39
C ASP A 582 -29.09 0.29 14.29
N LEU A 583 -28.40 1.36 14.69
CA LEU A 583 -27.75 2.28 13.77
C LEU A 583 -26.52 1.66 13.12
N VAL A 584 -25.74 0.89 13.88
CA VAL A 584 -24.54 0.19 13.36
C VAL A 584 -24.92 -1.10 12.61
N LYS A 585 -26.05 -1.74 12.93
CA LYS A 585 -26.46 -3.08 12.47
C LYS A 585 -25.45 -4.19 12.80
N VAL A 586 -25.03 -4.27 14.07
CA VAL A 586 -24.09 -5.31 14.55
C VAL A 586 -24.54 -6.72 14.16
N GLN A 587 -25.84 -7.04 14.23
CA GLN A 587 -26.36 -8.36 13.86
C GLN A 587 -26.11 -8.76 12.40
N GLY A 588 -25.92 -7.80 11.50
CA GLY A 588 -25.59 -8.06 10.10
C GLY A 588 -24.27 -8.83 9.93
N THR A 589 -23.33 -8.66 10.87
CA THR A 589 -22.01 -9.32 10.84
C THR A 589 -22.05 -10.83 11.09
N LYS A 590 -23.21 -11.42 11.43
CA LYS A 590 -23.39 -12.87 11.64
C LYS A 590 -22.77 -13.72 10.54
N GLY A 591 -23.01 -13.37 9.28
CA GLY A 591 -22.48 -14.13 8.14
C GLY A 591 -20.96 -14.03 8.02
N MET A 592 -20.41 -12.83 8.25
CA MET A 592 -18.98 -12.55 8.15
C MET A 592 -18.19 -13.28 9.24
N TYR A 593 -18.64 -13.19 10.50
CA TYR A 593 -18.07 -13.99 11.59
C TYR A 593 -18.35 -15.48 11.41
N GLY A 594 -19.45 -15.86 10.77
CA GLY A 594 -19.84 -17.25 10.62
C GLY A 594 -20.34 -17.88 11.92
N ARG A 595 -20.67 -17.07 12.92
CA ARG A 595 -21.33 -17.49 14.17
C ARG A 595 -22.32 -16.43 14.60
N LYS A 596 -23.50 -16.83 15.06
CA LYS A 596 -24.53 -15.90 15.56
C LYS A 596 -24.18 -15.37 16.95
N GLU A 597 -23.50 -16.19 17.73
CA GLU A 597 -23.17 -15.94 19.13
C GLU A 597 -22.23 -14.74 19.29
N ILE A 598 -21.37 -14.46 18.30
CA ILE A 598 -20.44 -13.32 18.35
C ILE A 598 -21.18 -11.98 18.30
N PRO A 599 -21.97 -11.65 17.24
CA PRO A 599 -22.73 -10.42 17.25
C PRO A 599 -23.75 -10.35 18.38
N ASP A 600 -24.36 -11.48 18.78
CA ASP A 600 -25.25 -11.51 19.95
C ASP A 600 -24.53 -11.08 21.24
N ALA A 601 -23.31 -11.58 21.48
CA ALA A 601 -22.51 -11.23 22.64
C ALA A 601 -22.01 -9.78 22.60
N ILE A 602 -21.65 -9.27 21.41
CA ILE A 602 -21.33 -7.85 21.23
C ILE A 602 -22.56 -7.00 21.59
N ILE A 603 -23.74 -7.33 21.07
CA ILE A 603 -25.00 -6.62 21.33
C ILE A 603 -25.32 -6.59 22.83
N ALA A 604 -25.13 -7.73 23.51
CA ALA A 604 -25.30 -7.87 24.96
C ALA A 604 -24.24 -7.12 25.80
N GLY A 605 -23.18 -6.59 25.15
CA GLY A 605 -22.10 -5.89 25.82
C GLY A 605 -21.20 -6.79 26.66
N GLU A 606 -21.04 -8.05 26.25
CA GLU A 606 -20.08 -8.94 26.90
C GLU A 606 -18.64 -8.42 26.74
N PRO A 607 -17.75 -8.68 27.73
CA PRO A 607 -16.34 -8.33 27.59
C PRO A 607 -15.73 -8.97 26.33
N VAL A 608 -14.98 -8.18 25.56
CA VAL A 608 -14.37 -8.63 24.29
C VAL A 608 -13.52 -9.89 24.50
N GLU A 609 -12.80 -9.99 25.60
CA GLU A 609 -11.94 -11.10 25.98
C GLU A 609 -12.73 -12.41 26.10
N LYS A 610 -13.95 -12.33 26.63
CA LYS A 610 -14.87 -13.48 26.73
C LYS A 610 -15.31 -13.92 25.33
N ILE A 611 -15.62 -12.95 24.46
CA ILE A 611 -15.99 -13.21 23.05
C ILE A 611 -14.81 -13.85 22.31
N VAL A 612 -13.60 -13.30 22.43
CA VAL A 612 -12.37 -13.82 21.81
C VAL A 612 -12.01 -15.22 22.29
N ALA A 613 -12.29 -15.53 23.57
CA ALA A 613 -12.06 -16.86 24.11
C ALA A 613 -12.92 -17.94 23.42
N THR A 614 -14.11 -17.59 22.89
CA THR A 614 -15.06 -18.56 22.33
C THR A 614 -14.53 -19.32 21.11
N TRP A 615 -13.61 -18.74 20.34
CA TRP A 615 -13.06 -19.38 19.13
C TRP A 615 -11.64 -19.92 19.28
N GLN A 616 -11.03 -19.85 20.47
CA GLN A 616 -9.67 -20.37 20.65
C GLN A 616 -9.60 -21.88 20.42
N GLU A 617 -10.62 -22.63 20.81
CA GLU A 617 -10.71 -24.07 20.51
C GLU A 617 -10.96 -24.34 19.02
N ASP A 618 -11.73 -23.49 18.33
CA ASP A 618 -11.89 -23.57 16.87
C ASP A 618 -10.53 -23.42 16.16
N VAL A 619 -9.72 -22.43 16.57
CA VAL A 619 -8.39 -22.18 16.03
C VAL A 619 -7.45 -23.35 16.33
N ALA A 620 -7.42 -23.84 17.57
CA ALA A 620 -6.57 -24.96 17.97
C ALA A 620 -6.96 -26.25 17.24
N GLY A 621 -8.26 -26.54 17.17
CA GLY A 621 -8.83 -27.68 16.44
C GLY A 621 -8.51 -27.61 14.95
N PHE A 622 -8.73 -26.46 14.31
CA PHE A 622 -8.42 -26.30 12.90
C PHE A 622 -6.94 -26.44 12.59
N LYS A 623 -6.04 -25.92 13.46
CA LYS A 623 -4.59 -26.14 13.32
C LYS A 623 -4.22 -27.62 13.32
N ARG A 624 -4.85 -28.44 14.18
CA ARG A 624 -4.66 -29.90 14.20
C ARG A 624 -5.21 -30.56 12.92
N THR A 625 -6.38 -30.14 12.45
CA THR A 625 -6.99 -30.69 11.24
C THR A 625 -6.17 -30.35 9.99
N ARG A 626 -5.81 -29.07 9.80
CA ARG A 626 -5.11 -28.61 8.60
C ARG A 626 -3.73 -29.21 8.43
N ALA A 627 -3.05 -29.59 9.52
CA ALA A 627 -1.70 -30.17 9.50
C ALA A 627 -1.57 -31.38 8.56
N LYS A 628 -2.66 -32.16 8.37
CA LYS A 628 -2.70 -33.33 7.47
C LYS A 628 -2.67 -32.95 5.98
N TYR A 629 -3.01 -31.70 5.66
CA TYR A 629 -3.25 -31.22 4.29
C TYR A 629 -2.22 -30.21 3.82
N LEU A 630 -1.33 -29.76 4.71
CA LEU A 630 -0.31 -28.79 4.37
C LEU A 630 0.64 -29.36 3.30
N LEU A 631 1.08 -28.47 2.41
CA LEU A 631 2.03 -28.76 1.32
C LEU A 631 3.39 -28.09 1.55
N TYR A 632 3.45 -27.14 2.47
CA TYR A 632 4.58 -26.26 2.69
C TYR A 632 4.95 -26.22 4.17
N ASP A 633 6.25 -26.05 4.43
CA ASP A 633 6.83 -25.90 5.77
C ASP A 633 6.59 -24.50 6.37
#